data_AF-A0A9D6EBZ0-F1
#
_entry.id   AF-A0A9D6EBZ0-F1
#
_cell.length_a   1.000
_cell.length_b   1.000
_cell.length_c   1.000
_cell.angle_alpha   90.00
_cell.angle_beta   90.00
_cell.angle_gamma   90.00
#
_symmetry.space_group_name_H-M   'P 1'
#
loop_
_entity.id
_entity.type
_entity.pdbx_description
1 polymer ?
#
loop_
_entity_poly.entity_id
_entity_poly.type
_entity_poly.pdbx_seq_one_letter_code
_entity_poly.pdbx_strand_id
1 'polypeptide(L)'
;MTAVRPLHARKRRPGRPSRGQELVGPTAIWDVVPVTVIVPAYNEGGTVADTIESLRAQTRPPAEIVVVDDCSTDDTAEVARAYGVTVLTPPANTGSKAGA
;
A
#
# COMPACT_ATOMS: atom_id res chain seq x y z
N MET A 1 -21.38 -27.30 -7.02
CA MET A 1 -22.27 -26.13 -6.95
C MET A 1 -21.53 -25.04 -6.20
N THR A 2 -21.29 -23.93 -6.88
CA THR A 2 -20.41 -22.80 -6.52
C THR A 2 -21.09 -21.82 -5.56
N ALA A 3 -20.30 -21.18 -4.69
CA ALA A 3 -20.60 -19.82 -4.25
C ALA A 3 -19.29 -19.01 -4.17
N VAL A 4 -19.05 -18.18 -5.18
CA VAL A 4 -18.01 -17.14 -5.17
C VAL A 4 -18.52 -16.00 -4.29
N ARG A 5 -17.75 -15.59 -3.28
CA ARG A 5 -18.10 -14.46 -2.39
C ARG A 5 -18.11 -13.14 -3.18
N PRO A 6 -19.05 -12.22 -2.88
CA PRO A 6 -19.16 -10.97 -3.62
C PRO A 6 -17.96 -10.05 -3.34
N LEU A 7 -17.39 -9.50 -4.40
CA LEU A 7 -16.40 -8.43 -4.36
C LEU A 7 -17.07 -7.19 -3.73
N HIS A 8 -16.50 -6.65 -2.65
CA HIS A 8 -17.01 -5.44 -2.02
C HIS A 8 -17.09 -4.30 -3.05
N ALA A 9 -18.29 -3.75 -3.24
CA ALA A 9 -18.53 -2.65 -4.16
C ALA A 9 -17.69 -1.43 -3.75
N ARG A 10 -16.75 -1.03 -4.59
CA ARG A 10 -15.95 0.19 -4.42
C ARG A 10 -16.92 1.38 -4.38
N LYS A 11 -17.04 2.04 -3.22
CA LYS A 11 -17.69 3.35 -3.13
C LYS A 11 -16.96 4.30 -4.09
N ARG A 12 -17.66 4.72 -5.15
CA ARG A 12 -17.13 5.67 -6.14
C ARG A 12 -16.78 6.97 -5.43
N ARG A 13 -15.48 7.28 -5.34
CA ARG A 13 -14.98 8.60 -4.95
C ARG A 13 -15.45 9.62 -6.00
N PRO A 14 -15.65 10.90 -5.62
CA PRO A 14 -16.00 11.95 -6.57
C PRO A 14 -15.04 11.91 -7.76
N GLY A 15 -15.62 11.93 -8.97
CA GLY A 15 -14.91 11.67 -10.21
C GLY A 15 -13.73 12.60 -10.38
N ARG A 16 -12.57 12.03 -10.73
CA ARG A 16 -11.46 12.80 -11.30
C ARG A 16 -12.01 13.62 -12.47
N PRO A 17 -11.64 14.91 -12.62
CA PRO A 17 -12.06 15.69 -13.77
C PRO A 17 -11.74 14.92 -15.06
N SER A 18 -12.71 14.89 -15.96
CA SER A 18 -12.60 14.20 -17.24
C SER A 18 -11.43 14.75 -18.04
N ARG A 19 -10.83 13.90 -18.87
CA ARG A 19 -9.57 14.06 -19.61
C ARG A 19 -9.49 15.25 -20.61
N GLY A 20 -10.38 16.24 -20.50
CA GLY A 20 -10.44 17.46 -21.30
C GLY A 20 -10.71 18.74 -20.48
N GLN A 21 -10.57 18.69 -19.14
CA GLN A 21 -10.51 19.88 -18.30
C GLN A 21 -9.04 20.14 -18.00
N GLU A 22 -8.41 20.93 -18.87
CA GLU A 22 -6.99 21.27 -18.81
C GLU A 22 -6.70 22.06 -17.53
N LEU A 23 -6.01 21.42 -16.59
CA LEU A 23 -5.34 22.14 -15.51
C LEU A 23 -4.12 22.82 -16.14
N VAL A 24 -4.32 24.01 -16.71
CA VAL A 24 -3.23 24.89 -17.12
C VAL A 24 -2.61 25.47 -15.85
N GLY A 25 -1.69 24.72 -15.25
CA GLY A 25 -0.88 25.11 -14.10
C GLY A 25 0.48 24.45 -14.21
N PRO A 26 1.53 24.95 -13.54
CA PRO A 26 2.88 24.40 -13.65
C PRO A 26 2.77 22.91 -13.35
N THR A 27 3.19 22.06 -14.31
CA THR A 27 3.12 20.58 -14.31
C THR A 27 2.77 20.07 -12.92
N ALA A 28 1.50 19.68 -12.71
CA ALA A 28 0.91 19.48 -11.40
C ALA A 28 1.96 18.92 -10.43
N ILE A 29 2.40 19.72 -9.45
CA ILE A 29 3.56 19.43 -8.59
C ILE A 29 3.56 17.99 -8.05
N TRP A 30 2.36 17.43 -7.92
CA TRP A 30 2.08 16.05 -7.56
C TRP A 30 2.74 15.01 -8.46
N ASP A 31 2.95 15.26 -9.75
CA ASP A 31 3.61 14.31 -10.65
C ASP A 31 5.13 14.27 -10.44
N VAL A 32 5.73 15.37 -9.95
CA VAL A 32 7.19 15.50 -9.74
C VAL A 32 7.65 15.28 -8.28
N VAL A 33 6.76 15.37 -7.28
CA VAL A 33 7.13 15.20 -5.86
C VAL A 33 7.15 13.72 -5.47
N PRO A 34 8.31 13.06 -5.24
CA PRO A 34 8.36 11.62 -4.94
C PRO A 34 7.52 11.26 -3.71
N VAL A 35 6.92 10.06 -3.73
CA VAL A 35 6.08 9.54 -2.64
C VAL A 35 6.70 8.27 -2.08
N THR A 36 6.88 8.23 -0.76
CA THR A 36 7.19 7.01 -0.01
C THR A 36 5.92 6.46 0.61
N VAL A 37 5.72 5.14 0.52
CA VAL A 37 4.57 4.45 1.12
C VAL A 37 5.03 3.65 2.33
N ILE A 38 4.39 3.88 3.46
CA ILE A 38 4.59 3.11 4.70
C ILE A 38 3.45 2.09 4.81
N VAL A 39 3.80 0.81 4.99
CA VAL A 39 2.86 -0.31 5.12
C VAL A 39 3.01 -0.93 6.51
N PRO A 40 2.13 -0.59 7.47
CA PRO A 40 2.08 -1.26 8.77
C PRO A 40 1.58 -2.70 8.60
N ALA A 41 2.32 -3.67 9.12
CA ALA A 41 2.00 -5.09 9.02
C ALA A 41 2.14 -5.77 10.40
N TYR A 42 1.20 -6.64 10.73
CA TYR A 42 1.26 -7.53 11.88
C TYR A 42 0.50 -8.80 11.52
N ASN A 43 1.20 -9.92 11.40
CA ASN A 43 0.66 -11.20 10.97
C ASN A 43 -0.07 -11.14 9.61
N GLU A 44 0.59 -10.56 8.61
CA GLU A 44 0.12 -10.37 7.24
C GLU A 44 0.91 -11.22 6.22
N GLY A 45 1.52 -12.34 6.63
CA GLY A 45 2.37 -13.17 5.75
C GLY A 45 1.66 -13.62 4.47
N GLY A 46 0.34 -13.87 4.56
CA GLY A 46 -0.48 -14.25 3.42
C GLY A 46 -0.89 -13.12 2.46
N THR A 47 -0.63 -11.83 2.78
CA THR A 47 -1.16 -10.68 2.02
C THR A 47 -0.11 -9.59 1.73
N VAL A 48 1.02 -9.58 2.45
CA VAL A 48 2.04 -8.54 2.33
C VAL A 48 2.68 -8.52 0.94
N ALA A 49 2.87 -9.69 0.32
CA ALA A 49 3.34 -9.85 -1.06
C ALA A 49 2.42 -9.14 -2.07
N ASP A 50 1.12 -9.45 -2.02
CA ASP A 50 0.10 -8.84 -2.91
C ASP A 50 0.03 -7.33 -2.72
N THR A 51 0.20 -6.86 -1.48
CA THR A 51 0.22 -5.43 -1.17
C THR A 51 1.40 -4.73 -1.84
N ILE A 52 2.61 -5.29 -1.75
CA ILE A 52 3.82 -4.74 -2.37
C ILE A 52 3.68 -4.71 -3.90
N GLU A 53 3.21 -5.79 -4.51
CA GLU A 53 2.99 -5.87 -5.95
C GLU A 53 1.92 -4.87 -6.42
N SER A 54 0.82 -4.74 -5.67
CA SER A 54 -0.22 -3.75 -5.98
C SER A 54 0.32 -2.31 -5.91
N LEU A 55 1.21 -1.99 -4.97
CA LEU A 55 1.84 -0.67 -4.86
C LEU A 55 2.78 -0.40 -6.05
N ARG A 56 3.57 -1.39 -6.46
CA ARG A 56 4.44 -1.30 -7.64
C ARG A 56 3.68 -1.13 -8.94
N ALA A 57 2.50 -1.76 -9.05
CA ALA A 57 1.64 -1.71 -10.23
C ALA A 57 0.79 -0.42 -10.36
N GLN A 58 0.89 0.53 -9.43
CA GLN A 58 0.15 1.79 -9.54
C GLN A 58 0.58 2.59 -10.78
N THR A 59 -0.32 3.40 -11.34
CA THR A 59 -0.02 4.31 -12.45
C THR A 59 1.12 5.29 -12.14
N ARG A 60 1.37 5.50 -10.85
CA ARG A 60 2.49 6.26 -10.32
C ARG A 60 3.11 5.43 -9.19
N PRO A 61 4.12 4.59 -9.49
CA PRO A 61 4.78 3.79 -8.49
C PRO A 61 5.43 4.68 -7.41
N PRO A 62 5.41 4.27 -6.14
CA PRO A 62 6.11 5.00 -5.09
C PRO A 62 7.62 4.95 -5.33
N ALA A 63 8.32 5.99 -4.89
CA ALA A 63 9.77 6.04 -4.92
C ALA A 63 10.38 5.01 -3.95
N GLU A 64 9.68 4.73 -2.85
CA GLU A 64 10.10 3.79 -1.83
C GLU A 64 8.88 3.15 -1.16
N ILE A 65 9.01 1.88 -0.80
CA ILE A 65 8.05 1.15 0.03
C ILE A 65 8.77 0.73 1.30
N VAL A 66 8.23 1.10 2.45
CA VAL A 66 8.72 0.71 3.77
C VAL A 66 7.65 -0.11 4.47
N VAL A 67 7.92 -1.39 4.72
CA VAL A 67 7.06 -2.23 5.56
C VAL A 67 7.49 -2.04 7.00
N VAL A 68 6.54 -1.67 7.86
CA VAL A 68 6.74 -1.62 9.31
C VAL A 68 6.13 -2.89 9.87
N ASP A 69 6.96 -3.88 10.13
CA ASP A 69 6.56 -5.15 10.74
C ASP A 69 6.47 -4.96 12.26
N ASP A 70 5.26 -4.90 12.80
CA ASP A 70 4.95 -4.58 14.20
C ASP A 70 5.09 -5.82 15.11
N CYS A 71 6.28 -6.45 15.05
CA CYS A 71 6.63 -7.68 15.76
C CYS A 71 5.71 -8.86 15.42
N SER A 72 5.51 -9.15 14.13
CA SER A 72 4.75 -10.33 13.70
C SER A 72 5.32 -11.63 14.26
N THR A 73 4.45 -12.60 14.47
CA THR A 73 4.80 -13.95 14.91
C THR A 73 4.78 -14.97 13.76
N ASP A 74 4.35 -14.55 12.57
CA ASP A 74 4.37 -15.33 11.33
C ASP A 74 5.52 -14.88 10.40
N ASP A 75 5.47 -15.29 9.13
CA ASP A 75 6.51 -15.03 8.12
C ASP A 75 6.40 -13.66 7.42
N THR A 76 5.58 -12.73 7.94
CA THR A 76 5.34 -11.39 7.35
C THR A 76 6.63 -10.68 6.97
N ALA A 77 7.60 -10.65 7.89
CA ALA A 77 8.83 -9.91 7.71
C ALA A 77 9.77 -10.59 6.70
N GLU A 78 9.87 -11.92 6.71
CA GLU A 78 10.64 -12.65 5.70
C GLU A 78 10.06 -12.47 4.31
N VAL A 79 8.74 -12.59 4.15
CA VAL A 79 8.05 -12.38 2.88
C VAL A 79 8.33 -10.96 2.38
N ALA A 80 8.13 -9.93 3.20
CA ALA A 80 8.40 -8.54 2.80
C ALA A 80 9.86 -8.34 2.35
N ARG A 81 10.85 -8.85 3.11
CA ARG A 81 12.27 -8.74 2.74
C ARG A 81 12.58 -9.45 1.42
N ALA A 82 11.96 -10.59 1.14
CA ALA A 82 12.15 -11.33 -0.11
C ALA A 82 11.72 -10.53 -1.35
N TYR A 83 10.79 -9.58 -1.19
CA TYR A 83 10.38 -8.66 -2.25
C TYR A 83 11.33 -7.47 -2.44
N GLY A 84 12.38 -7.35 -1.63
CA GLY A 84 13.41 -6.30 -1.77
C GLY A 84 12.94 -4.91 -1.36
N VAL A 85 11.95 -4.81 -0.46
CA VAL A 85 11.53 -3.54 0.16
C VAL A 85 12.25 -3.33 1.50
N THR A 86 12.30 -2.08 1.96
CA THR A 86 12.81 -1.78 3.31
C THR A 86 11.84 -2.34 4.34
N VAL A 87 12.36 -3.07 5.34
CA VAL A 87 11.55 -3.60 6.45
C VAL A 87 12.10 -3.05 7.77
N LEU A 88 11.24 -2.36 8.51
CA LEU A 88 11.53 -1.82 9.84
C LEU A 88 10.72 -2.59 10.87
N THR A 89 11.39 -3.08 11.91
CA THR A 89 10.75 -3.79 13.03
C THR A 89 11.02 -3.00 14.32
N PRO A 90 9.99 -2.46 15.00
CA PRO A 90 10.16 -1.81 16.30
C PRO A 90 10.51 -2.85 17.39
N PRO A 91 10.99 -2.42 18.57
CA PRO A 91 11.42 -3.35 19.62
C PRO A 91 10.27 -4.12 20.29
N ALA A 92 9.02 -3.63 20.18
CA ALA A 92 7.83 -4.29 20.68
C ALA A 92 6.60 -3.79 19.91
N ASN A 93 5.57 -4.61 19.84
CA ASN A 93 4.25 -4.20 19.36
C ASN A 93 3.66 -3.17 20.33
N THR A 94 3.36 -1.96 19.85
CA THR A 94 2.89 -0.86 20.71
C THR A 94 1.37 -0.63 20.67
N GLY A 95 0.63 -1.51 20.00
CA GLY A 95 -0.83 -1.45 19.90
C GLY A 95 -1.34 -1.38 18.46
N SER A 96 -2.66 -1.43 18.31
CA SER A 96 -3.30 -1.64 17.01
C SER A 96 -3.12 -0.48 16.02
N LYS A 97 -3.01 -0.84 14.74
CA LYS A 97 -2.91 0.02 13.56
C LYS A 97 -3.89 1.20 13.66
N ALA A 98 -3.40 2.43 13.86
CA ALA A 98 -4.13 3.71 13.74
C ALA A 98 -5.66 3.68 14.02
N GLY A 99 -6.12 2.94 15.03
CA GLY A 99 -7.53 2.81 15.43
C GLY A 99 -8.53 2.42 14.33
N ALA A 100 -8.15 1.71 13.27
CA ALA A 100 -9.03 1.34 12.15
C ALA A 100 -9.77 0.01 12.35
#